data_AF-A0A1S8B5X6-F1
#
_entry.id   AF-A0A1S8B5X6-F1
#
_cell.length_a   1.000
_cell.length_b   1.000
_cell.length_c   1.000
_cell.angle_alpha   90.00
_cell.angle_beta   90.00
_cell.angle_gamma   90.00
#
_symmetry.space_group_name_H-M   'P 1'
#
loop_
_entity.id
_entity.type
_entity.pdbx_description
1 polymer ?
#
loop_
_entity_poly.entity_id
_entity_poly.type
_entity_poly.pdbx_seq_one_letter_code
_entity_poly.pdbx_strand_id
1 'polypeptide(L)'
;MFTSSDTFNHWTLDATEEEFPKAPIFDAVTGFGGNGYYIDSSNDTSVRLRIPGKTGGGCVTDGPFRNYTVNMGPNSAYRSGLTKVDSTAYNPRCLTRDFSPWLASQKLNMTMVDKALAGKTFQEFDIAVQGRVEVDGLTYHGGGHLGVGGELGAIGDLYSSPSDVSSRVESRPCRMLTRSQPLFFFHHANMDRIWKTWQSQGIRHSASQCSRADKP
;
A
#
# COMPACT_ATOMS: atom_id res chain seq x y z
N MET A 1 23.41 0.54 -0.52
CA MET A 1 23.51 -0.68 0.30
C MET A 1 22.58 -0.46 1.47
N PHE A 2 21.38 -1.07 1.49
CA PHE A 2 20.43 -0.93 2.60
C PHE A 2 20.82 -1.95 3.66
N THR A 3 21.46 -1.51 4.75
CA THR A 3 21.90 -2.37 5.86
C THR A 3 21.39 -1.82 7.17
N SER A 4 20.13 -2.13 7.51
CA SER A 4 19.62 -2.20 8.88
C SER A 4 18.23 -2.82 8.83
N SER A 5 18.11 -4.10 9.18
CA SER A 5 16.90 -4.91 8.99
C SER A 5 15.72 -4.54 9.89
N ASP A 6 15.91 -3.75 10.95
CA ASP A 6 14.88 -3.63 11.99
C ASP A 6 14.42 -2.20 12.32
N THR A 7 15.19 -1.15 11.99
CA THR A 7 14.83 0.24 12.35
C THR A 7 14.23 1.06 11.22
N PHE A 8 14.43 0.69 9.95
CA PHE A 8 13.96 1.46 8.80
C PHE A 8 12.63 0.95 8.21
N ASN A 9 12.12 -0.19 8.69
CA ASN A 9 11.10 -0.98 8.00
C ASN A 9 9.83 -1.17 8.83
N HIS A 10 9.28 -0.11 9.43
CA HIS A 10 8.02 -0.25 10.16
C HIS A 10 7.17 1.02 10.14
N TRP A 11 5.94 0.91 9.64
CA TRP A 11 4.99 2.03 9.64
C TRP A 11 4.70 2.60 11.03
N THR A 12 4.80 1.78 12.09
CA THR A 12 4.45 2.22 13.45
C THR A 12 5.41 3.26 14.02
N LEU A 13 6.57 3.47 13.39
CA LEU A 13 7.55 4.47 13.84
C LEU A 13 7.09 5.88 13.50
N ASP A 14 6.32 6.04 12.42
CA ASP A 14 5.88 7.32 11.89
C ASP A 14 4.35 7.40 11.81
N ALA A 15 3.62 6.56 12.55
CA ALA A 15 2.16 6.44 12.49
C ALA A 15 1.45 7.55 13.27
N THR A 16 1.80 8.80 13.01
CA THR A 16 1.08 10.00 13.48
C THR A 16 0.76 10.90 12.29
N GLU A 17 -0.25 11.77 12.41
CA GLU A 17 -0.60 12.69 11.31
C GLU A 17 0.56 13.63 10.95
N GLU A 18 1.40 13.96 11.92
CA GLU A 18 2.54 14.84 11.74
C GLU A 18 3.76 14.13 11.14
N GLU A 19 4.07 12.92 11.61
CA GLU A 19 5.31 12.22 11.25
C GLU A 19 5.16 11.40 9.98
N PHE A 20 3.97 10.85 9.70
CA PHE A 20 3.74 10.02 8.52
C PHE A 20 4.22 10.68 7.22
N PRO A 21 3.86 11.93 6.87
CA PRO A 21 4.36 12.55 5.64
C PRO A 21 5.86 12.88 5.67
N LYS A 22 6.49 12.86 6.86
CA LYS A 22 7.93 13.13 7.08
C LYS A 22 8.76 11.85 7.21
N ALA A 23 8.13 10.68 7.14
CA ALA A 23 8.81 9.39 7.29
C ALA A 23 9.99 9.28 6.32
N PRO A 24 11.18 8.79 6.74
CA PRO A 24 12.37 8.70 5.89
C PRO A 24 12.15 7.92 4.59
N ILE A 25 11.18 7.00 4.58
CA ILE A 25 10.76 6.24 3.41
C ILE A 25 10.22 7.12 2.27
N PHE A 26 9.73 8.32 2.59
CA PHE A 26 9.21 9.31 1.66
C PHE A 26 10.24 10.40 1.28
N ASP A 27 11.47 10.30 1.78
CA ASP A 27 12.54 11.24 1.42
C ASP A 27 12.82 11.22 -0.10
N ALA A 28 13.05 12.41 -0.67
CA ALA A 28 13.22 12.58 -2.11
C ALA A 28 14.59 12.11 -2.64
N VAL A 29 15.57 11.84 -1.78
CA VAL A 29 16.94 11.48 -2.22
C VAL A 29 17.27 10.05 -1.81
N THR A 30 17.03 9.72 -0.56
CA THR A 30 17.34 8.43 0.08
C THR A 30 16.15 7.49 0.17
N GLY A 31 14.94 8.03 0.03
CA GLY A 31 13.69 7.29 0.08
C GLY A 31 13.07 7.05 -1.30
N PHE A 32 11.75 6.89 -1.31
CA PHE A 32 10.95 6.56 -2.49
C PHE A 32 10.17 7.75 -3.04
N GLY A 33 10.49 8.96 -2.59
CA GLY A 33 9.76 10.19 -2.92
C GLY A 33 8.50 10.36 -2.08
N GLY A 34 8.02 11.60 -2.04
CA GLY A 34 6.89 12.04 -1.24
C GLY A 34 5.55 11.88 -1.95
N ASN A 35 4.65 12.81 -1.65
CA ASN A 35 3.26 12.76 -2.06
C ASN A 35 3.04 13.19 -3.52
N GLY A 36 1.83 12.95 -4.02
CA GLY A 36 1.34 13.60 -5.22
C GLY A 36 0.87 15.03 -4.96
N TYR A 37 0.77 15.85 -6.01
CA TYR A 37 0.08 17.14 -5.89
C TYR A 37 -1.40 16.92 -5.50
N TYR A 38 -1.97 17.86 -4.76
CA TYR A 38 -3.35 17.76 -4.28
C TYR A 38 -4.36 17.77 -5.44
N ILE A 39 -5.31 16.83 -5.42
CA ILE A 39 -6.48 16.82 -6.30
C ILE A 39 -7.73 16.82 -5.42
N ASP A 40 -8.58 17.83 -5.60
CA ASP A 40 -9.92 17.84 -5.00
C ASP A 40 -10.81 16.85 -5.76
N SER A 41 -11.16 15.76 -5.10
CA SER A 41 -12.02 14.70 -5.60
C SER A 41 -13.44 14.77 -5.04
N SER A 42 -13.82 15.84 -4.31
CA SER A 42 -15.10 15.93 -3.58
C SER A 42 -16.32 15.65 -4.47
N ASN A 43 -16.26 16.08 -5.73
CA ASN A 43 -17.32 15.88 -6.73
C ASN A 43 -17.04 14.72 -7.71
N ASP A 44 -15.93 13.99 -7.54
CA ASP A 44 -15.60 12.85 -8.39
C ASP A 44 -16.46 11.63 -8.00
N THR A 45 -17.47 11.34 -8.80
CA THR A 45 -18.38 10.19 -8.62
C THR A 45 -17.70 8.84 -8.86
N SER A 46 -16.45 8.85 -9.35
CA SER A 46 -15.65 7.64 -9.54
C SER A 46 -14.89 7.19 -8.29
N VAL A 47 -14.85 7.99 -7.24
CA VAL A 47 -14.21 7.59 -5.99
C VAL A 47 -15.12 6.62 -5.24
N ARG A 48 -14.69 5.36 -5.16
CA ARG A 48 -15.43 4.28 -4.49
C ARG A 48 -15.40 4.41 -2.97
N LEU A 49 -14.24 4.77 -2.42
CA LEU A 49 -13.98 4.82 -0.98
C LEU A 49 -13.42 6.19 -0.62
N ARG A 50 -14.12 6.93 0.23
CA ARG A 50 -13.71 8.26 0.68
C ARG A 50 -12.76 8.15 1.85
N ILE A 51 -11.57 8.71 1.71
CA ILE A 51 -10.51 8.64 2.73
C ILE A 51 -10.32 10.03 3.33
N PRO A 52 -10.69 10.25 4.61
CA PRO A 52 -10.49 11.53 5.27
C PRO A 52 -9.00 11.92 5.37
N GLY A 53 -8.75 13.23 5.48
CA GLY A 53 -7.41 13.76 5.73
C GLY A 53 -6.40 13.50 4.62
N LYS A 54 -6.87 13.22 3.40
CA LYS A 54 -6.00 13.04 2.23
C LYS A 54 -5.36 14.38 1.81
N THR A 55 -4.14 14.33 1.31
CA THR A 55 -3.32 15.52 1.04
C THR A 55 -2.71 15.54 -0.37
N GLY A 56 -2.98 14.53 -1.19
CA GLY A 56 -2.45 14.41 -2.55
C GLY A 56 -3.55 14.06 -3.56
N GLY A 57 -3.25 13.08 -4.40
CA GLY A 57 -4.16 12.53 -5.42
C GLY A 57 -3.55 12.51 -6.81
N GLY A 58 -2.64 13.45 -7.09
CA GLY A 58 -1.97 13.61 -8.37
C GLY A 58 -0.66 12.85 -8.49
N CYS A 59 0.08 13.17 -9.54
CA CYS A 59 1.40 12.59 -9.81
C CYS A 59 2.39 12.96 -8.69
N VAL A 60 3.25 12.00 -8.32
CA VAL A 60 4.38 12.23 -7.41
C VAL A 60 5.30 13.31 -7.97
N THR A 61 5.68 14.26 -7.12
CA THR A 61 6.37 15.49 -7.53
C THR A 61 7.89 15.43 -7.36
N ASP A 62 8.40 14.50 -6.55
CA ASP A 62 9.82 14.38 -6.23
C ASP A 62 10.29 12.90 -6.13
N GLY A 63 11.55 12.70 -5.77
CA GLY A 63 12.06 11.35 -5.56
C GLY A 63 12.48 10.61 -6.84
N PRO A 64 13.06 9.42 -6.67
CA PRO A 64 13.50 8.57 -7.78
C PRO A 64 12.36 8.07 -8.68
N PHE A 65 11.11 8.21 -8.24
CA PHE A 65 9.91 7.74 -8.92
C PHE A 65 9.02 8.86 -9.50
N ARG A 66 9.42 10.14 -9.43
CA ARG A 66 8.63 11.24 -10.05
C ARG A 66 8.32 11.01 -11.55
N ASN A 67 9.28 10.45 -12.27
CA ASN A 67 9.19 10.16 -13.71
C ASN A 67 8.90 8.67 -13.98
N TYR A 68 8.34 7.97 -12.99
CA TYR A 68 7.97 6.57 -13.14
C TYR A 68 6.62 6.45 -13.88
N THR A 69 6.56 5.51 -14.85
CA THR A 69 5.39 5.30 -15.70
C THR A 69 4.66 4.01 -15.32
N VAL A 70 3.49 4.16 -14.70
CA VAL A 70 2.55 3.06 -14.44
C VAL A 70 1.86 2.68 -15.76
N ASN A 71 1.92 1.41 -16.16
CA ASN A 71 1.46 0.95 -17.48
C ASN A 71 0.13 0.18 -17.48
N MET A 72 -0.42 -0.17 -16.32
CA MET A 72 -1.64 -1.01 -16.19
C MET A 72 -2.58 -0.43 -15.15
N GLY A 73 -3.83 -0.85 -15.15
CA GLY A 73 -4.89 -0.29 -14.30
C GLY A 73 -5.29 1.14 -14.71
N PRO A 74 -6.01 1.88 -13.86
CA PRO A 74 -6.64 1.39 -12.62
C PRO A 74 -7.72 0.34 -12.93
N ASN A 75 -8.03 -0.50 -11.95
CA ASN A 75 -9.14 -1.43 -12.09
C ASN A 75 -10.48 -0.71 -11.90
N SER A 76 -11.48 -1.03 -12.72
CA SER A 76 -12.81 -0.40 -12.66
C SER A 76 -13.54 -0.67 -11.33
N ALA A 77 -13.15 -1.69 -10.57
CA ALA A 77 -13.66 -1.92 -9.22
C ALA A 77 -13.06 -0.96 -8.19
N TYR A 78 -11.90 -0.35 -8.46
CA TYR A 78 -11.28 0.66 -7.60
C TYR A 78 -11.84 2.06 -7.86
N ARG A 79 -12.10 2.41 -9.13
CA ARG A 79 -12.78 3.66 -9.51
C ARG A 79 -14.16 3.38 -10.14
N SER A 80 -15.23 3.65 -9.40
CA SER A 80 -16.61 3.52 -9.89
C SER A 80 -16.81 4.35 -11.16
N GLY A 81 -17.65 3.92 -12.09
CA GLY A 81 -17.94 4.73 -13.29
C GLY A 81 -16.79 4.84 -14.31
N LEU A 82 -15.62 4.22 -14.09
CA LEU A 82 -14.82 3.78 -15.22
C LEU A 82 -15.65 2.74 -15.99
N THR A 83 -15.66 2.84 -17.32
CA THR A 83 -16.10 1.71 -18.15
C THR A 83 -15.35 0.46 -17.70
N LYS A 84 -15.86 -0.75 -17.96
CA LYS A 84 -15.11 -1.98 -17.66
C LYS A 84 -13.84 -2.00 -18.53
N VAL A 85 -12.80 -1.31 -18.07
CA VAL A 85 -11.51 -1.20 -18.71
C VAL A 85 -10.77 -2.48 -18.37
N ASP A 86 -10.20 -3.10 -19.39
CA ASP A 86 -9.23 -4.15 -19.17
C ASP A 86 -8.05 -3.56 -18.37
N SER A 87 -8.00 -3.86 -17.07
CA SER A 87 -6.96 -3.34 -16.19
C SER A 87 -5.57 -3.90 -16.53
N THR A 88 -5.47 -4.87 -17.45
CA THR A 88 -4.20 -5.40 -17.95
C THR A 88 -3.78 -4.78 -19.27
N ALA A 89 -4.65 -3.99 -19.92
CA ALA A 89 -4.30 -3.26 -21.13
C ALA A 89 -3.26 -2.16 -20.84
N TYR A 90 -2.44 -1.86 -21.84
CA TYR A 90 -1.43 -0.82 -21.77
C TYR A 90 -2.08 0.57 -21.62
N ASN A 91 -1.84 1.21 -20.47
CA ASN A 91 -2.39 2.50 -20.07
C ASN A 91 -1.31 3.33 -19.32
N PRO A 92 -0.35 3.93 -20.04
CA PRO A 92 0.78 4.64 -19.45
C PRO A 92 0.35 5.95 -18.79
N ARG A 93 0.71 6.12 -17.53
CA ARG A 93 0.46 7.33 -16.72
C ARG A 93 1.53 7.52 -15.65
N CYS A 94 1.56 8.67 -15.01
CA CYS A 94 2.43 8.91 -13.87
C CYS A 94 2.02 8.04 -12.66
N LEU A 95 2.95 7.84 -11.73
CA LEU A 95 2.62 7.36 -10.40
C LEU A 95 1.83 8.41 -9.62
N THR A 96 0.67 8.04 -9.10
CA THR A 96 -0.10 8.87 -8.17
C THR A 96 0.04 8.43 -6.72
N ARG A 97 0.08 9.40 -5.79
CA ARG A 97 0.03 9.19 -4.34
C ARG A 97 -0.94 10.19 -3.72
N ASP A 98 -1.64 9.75 -2.69
CA ASP A 98 -2.67 10.55 -2.02
C ASP A 98 -2.59 10.33 -0.51
N PHE A 99 -1.50 10.77 0.10
CA PHE A 99 -1.24 10.48 1.51
C PHE A 99 -2.42 10.91 2.38
N SER A 100 -2.87 10.00 3.25
CA SER A 100 -3.80 10.26 4.34
C SER A 100 -3.08 10.01 5.67
N PRO A 101 -2.44 11.04 6.24
CA PRO A 101 -1.85 10.94 7.58
C PRO A 101 -2.90 10.60 8.64
N TRP A 102 -4.14 11.08 8.49
CA TRP A 102 -5.27 10.71 9.34
C TRP A 102 -5.46 9.19 9.40
N LEU A 103 -5.58 8.54 8.24
CA LEU A 103 -5.79 7.08 8.20
C LEU A 103 -4.55 6.33 8.68
N ALA A 104 -3.36 6.79 8.29
CA ALA A 104 -2.10 6.20 8.75
C ALA A 104 -2.02 6.20 10.28
N SER A 105 -2.33 7.31 10.93
CA SER A 105 -2.26 7.43 12.39
C SER A 105 -3.17 6.45 13.14
N GLN A 106 -4.33 6.15 12.56
CA GLN A 106 -5.31 5.25 13.16
C GLN A 106 -5.01 3.78 12.90
N LYS A 107 -4.45 3.46 11.72
CA LYS A 107 -4.38 2.08 11.23
C LYS A 107 -2.99 1.47 11.25
N LEU A 108 -1.93 2.29 11.27
CA LEU A 108 -0.54 1.85 11.18
C LEU A 108 0.21 1.87 12.53
N ASN A 109 -0.51 1.99 13.65
CA ASN A 109 0.06 2.01 15.00
C ASN A 109 0.20 0.60 15.62
N MET A 110 0.91 0.53 16.74
CA MET A 110 1.15 -0.74 17.45
C MET A 110 -0.13 -1.39 17.96
N THR A 111 -1.19 -0.64 18.29
CA THR A 111 -2.48 -1.24 18.71
C THR A 111 -3.07 -2.14 17.63
N MET A 112 -2.93 -1.77 16.35
CA MET A 112 -3.38 -2.61 15.24
C MET A 112 -2.48 -3.83 15.02
N VAL A 113 -1.17 -3.70 15.27
CA VAL A 113 -0.23 -4.83 15.26
C VAL A 113 -0.59 -5.81 16.38
N ASP A 114 -0.77 -5.34 17.61
CA ASP A 114 -1.11 -6.17 18.76
C ASP A 114 -2.44 -6.91 18.55
N LYS A 115 -3.42 -6.25 17.92
CA LYS A 115 -4.69 -6.88 17.54
C LYS A 115 -4.48 -8.05 16.57
N ALA A 116 -3.58 -7.92 15.60
CA ALA A 116 -3.24 -9.02 14.70
C ALA A 116 -2.52 -10.15 15.45
N LEU A 117 -1.52 -9.80 16.27
CA LEU A 117 -0.72 -10.77 17.04
C LEU A 117 -1.56 -11.57 18.05
N ALA A 118 -2.69 -11.02 18.52
CA ALA A 118 -3.59 -11.71 19.46
C ALA A 118 -4.39 -12.88 18.85
N GLY A 119 -4.39 -13.05 17.52
CA GLY A 119 -5.12 -14.14 16.87
C GLY A 119 -4.60 -15.52 17.28
N LYS A 120 -5.48 -16.46 17.66
CA LYS A 120 -5.08 -17.80 18.12
C LYS A 120 -4.93 -18.81 16.98
N THR A 121 -5.55 -18.51 15.84
CA THR A 121 -5.49 -19.32 14.62
C THR A 121 -5.03 -18.44 13.46
N PHE A 122 -4.54 -19.08 12.39
CA PHE A 122 -4.18 -18.33 11.17
C PHE A 122 -5.38 -17.52 10.65
N GLN A 123 -6.59 -18.08 10.68
CA GLN A 123 -7.80 -17.37 10.25
C GLN A 123 -8.07 -16.11 11.08
N GLU A 124 -7.92 -16.19 12.41
CA GLU A 124 -8.11 -15.03 13.29
C GLU A 124 -7.06 -13.94 13.03
N PHE A 125 -5.79 -14.35 12.89
CA PHE A 125 -4.68 -13.45 12.52
C PHE A 125 -4.95 -12.78 11.17
N ASP A 126 -5.32 -13.57 10.16
CA ASP A 126 -5.55 -13.15 8.79
C ASP A 126 -6.68 -12.11 8.70
N ILE A 127 -7.83 -12.40 9.33
CA ILE A 127 -8.95 -11.46 9.41
C ILE A 127 -8.55 -10.18 10.15
N ALA A 128 -7.79 -10.30 11.25
CA ALA A 128 -7.38 -9.14 12.05
C ALA A 128 -6.40 -8.24 11.30
N VAL A 129 -5.43 -8.81 10.57
CA VAL A 129 -4.39 -8.07 9.87
C VAL A 129 -4.86 -7.51 8.52
N GLN A 130 -5.73 -8.23 7.80
CA GLN A 130 -6.33 -7.77 6.54
C GLN A 130 -7.44 -6.73 6.77
N GLY A 131 -8.32 -6.99 7.73
CA GLY A 131 -9.50 -6.17 7.99
C GLY A 131 -10.61 -6.39 6.97
N ARG A 132 -11.52 -5.41 6.88
CA ARG A 132 -12.60 -5.37 5.87
C ARG A 132 -12.34 -4.27 4.84
N VAL A 133 -13.24 -4.12 3.89
CA VAL A 133 -13.08 -3.24 2.71
C VAL A 133 -13.72 -1.86 2.88
N GLU A 134 -14.43 -1.60 3.98
CA GLU A 134 -14.96 -0.29 4.37
C GLU A 134 -13.98 0.44 5.31
N VAL A 135 -13.96 1.79 5.30
CA VAL A 135 -12.98 2.62 6.03
C VAL A 135 -12.85 2.23 7.51
N ASP A 136 -13.97 2.10 8.21
CA ASP A 136 -13.98 1.74 9.63
C ASP A 136 -13.44 0.32 9.87
N GLY A 137 -13.68 -0.58 8.92
CA GLY A 137 -13.24 -1.96 8.93
C GLY A 137 -11.78 -2.17 8.51
N LEU A 138 -11.11 -1.16 7.95
CA LEU A 138 -9.69 -1.25 7.61
C LEU A 138 -8.86 -1.47 8.87
N THR A 139 -7.87 -2.36 8.75
CA THR A 139 -6.84 -2.59 9.76
C THR A 139 -5.45 -2.37 9.14
N TYR A 140 -4.40 -2.99 9.66
CA TYR A 140 -3.02 -2.66 9.32
C TYR A 140 -2.70 -2.77 7.82
N HIS A 141 -3.16 -3.83 7.16
CA HIS A 141 -2.96 -4.02 5.72
C HIS A 141 -3.65 -2.92 4.90
N GLY A 142 -4.96 -2.75 5.09
CA GLY A 142 -5.73 -1.71 4.41
C GLY A 142 -5.21 -0.30 4.70
N GLY A 143 -4.75 -0.04 5.92
CA GLY A 143 -4.11 1.21 6.33
C GLY A 143 -2.80 1.50 5.63
N GLY A 144 -1.99 0.47 5.32
CA GLY A 144 -0.74 0.66 4.57
C GLY A 144 -1.01 1.01 3.11
N HIS A 145 -1.98 0.33 2.50
CA HIS A 145 -2.43 0.63 1.14
C HIS A 145 -3.06 2.03 1.04
N LEU A 146 -4.07 2.32 1.86
CA LEU A 146 -4.86 3.56 1.72
C LEU A 146 -4.29 4.75 2.51
N GLY A 147 -3.35 4.53 3.44
CA GLY A 147 -2.61 5.63 4.09
C GLY A 147 -1.65 6.31 3.12
N VAL A 148 -1.02 5.54 2.21
CA VAL A 148 -0.20 6.06 1.10
C VAL A 148 -1.05 6.39 -0.13
N GLY A 149 -2.05 5.55 -0.40
CA GLY A 149 -2.85 5.58 -1.61
C GLY A 149 -4.07 6.50 -1.56
N GLY A 150 -4.56 6.88 -0.38
CA GLY A 150 -5.78 7.68 -0.21
C GLY A 150 -6.91 7.23 -1.14
N GLU A 151 -7.52 8.20 -1.82
CA GLU A 151 -8.63 7.93 -2.74
C GLU A 151 -8.16 7.67 -4.18
N LEU A 152 -7.05 8.28 -4.59
CA LEU A 152 -6.63 8.37 -6.00
C LEU A 152 -5.20 7.84 -6.28
N GLY A 153 -4.49 7.42 -5.25
CA GLY A 153 -3.12 6.91 -5.32
C GLY A 153 -3.06 5.46 -5.78
N ALA A 154 -2.04 5.13 -6.57
CA ALA A 154 -1.94 3.84 -7.26
C ALA A 154 -1.89 2.63 -6.30
N ILE A 155 -1.21 2.75 -5.15
CA ILE A 155 -1.11 1.68 -4.14
C ILE A 155 -2.44 1.38 -3.44
N GLY A 156 -3.41 2.29 -3.50
CA GLY A 156 -4.76 2.08 -2.97
C GLY A 156 -5.63 1.17 -3.84
N ASP A 157 -5.27 0.97 -5.12
CA ASP A 157 -5.98 0.07 -6.04
C ASP A 157 -5.74 -1.38 -5.63
N LEU A 158 -6.74 -2.08 -5.11
CA LEU A 158 -6.58 -3.47 -4.63
C LEU A 158 -5.94 -4.41 -5.67
N TYR A 159 -6.26 -4.22 -6.96
CA TYR A 159 -5.82 -5.11 -8.04
C TYR A 159 -4.52 -4.65 -8.68
N SER A 160 -4.29 -3.35 -8.66
CA SER A 160 -3.13 -2.70 -9.27
C SER A 160 -2.22 -2.09 -8.21
N SER A 161 -2.32 -2.45 -6.94
CA SER A 161 -1.46 -1.90 -5.88
C SER A 161 0.02 -2.20 -6.09
N PRO A 162 0.41 -3.32 -6.73
CA PRO A 162 1.80 -3.55 -7.09
C PRO A 162 2.24 -2.80 -8.35
N SER A 163 1.38 -2.01 -9.02
CA SER A 163 1.36 -1.65 -10.47
C SER A 163 2.62 -1.05 -11.09
N ASP A 164 3.71 -1.78 -10.98
CA ASP A 164 4.94 -1.53 -11.67
C ASP A 164 5.70 -2.85 -11.81
N VAL A 165 5.52 -3.43 -13.00
CA VAL A 165 6.46 -4.35 -13.61
C VAL A 165 6.56 -3.86 -15.06
N SER A 166 7.46 -2.91 -15.33
CA SER A 166 7.69 -2.48 -16.71
C SER A 166 8.46 -3.56 -17.49
N SER A 167 7.91 -3.99 -18.63
CA SER A 167 8.72 -4.52 -19.73
C SER A 167 8.32 -3.85 -21.06
N ARG A 168 9.15 -2.89 -21.49
CA ARG A 168 9.83 -2.85 -22.80
C ARG A 168 10.57 -1.52 -22.92
N VAL A 169 11.89 -1.54 -22.73
CA VAL A 169 12.78 -0.65 -23.47
C VAL A 169 13.19 -1.42 -24.71
N GLU A 170 12.47 -1.18 -25.80
CA GLU A 170 12.75 -1.75 -27.11
C GLU A 170 14.02 -1.08 -27.66
N SER A 171 15.20 -1.42 -27.12
CA SER A 171 16.54 -1.08 -27.69
C SER A 171 17.75 -1.37 -26.80
N ARG A 172 17.66 -1.90 -25.56
CA ARG A 172 18.87 -2.17 -24.73
C ARG A 172 18.89 -3.60 -24.15
N PRO A 173 19.85 -4.47 -24.55
CA PRO A 173 19.79 -5.91 -24.28
C PRO A 173 20.15 -6.36 -22.86
N CYS A 174 20.42 -5.46 -21.89
CA CYS A 174 20.83 -5.85 -20.53
C CYS A 174 20.42 -4.81 -19.47
N ARG A 175 19.16 -4.38 -19.42
CA ARG A 175 18.67 -3.63 -18.26
C ARG A 175 17.18 -3.88 -17.99
N MET A 176 16.89 -5.07 -17.46
CA MET A 176 15.60 -5.36 -16.84
C MET A 176 15.54 -4.64 -15.50
N LEU A 177 15.22 -3.35 -15.53
CA LEU A 177 14.70 -2.66 -14.34
C LEU A 177 13.19 -2.72 -14.47
N THR A 178 12.61 -3.82 -14.01
CA THR A 178 11.31 -3.73 -13.35
C THR A 178 11.53 -2.77 -12.20
N ARG A 179 11.29 -1.49 -12.45
CA ARG A 179 10.89 -0.63 -11.35
C ARG A 179 9.64 -1.31 -10.79
N SER A 180 9.43 -1.24 -9.50
CA SER A 180 8.15 -1.61 -8.91
C SER A 180 7.74 -0.46 -8.01
N GLN A 181 6.45 -0.30 -7.67
CA GLN A 181 6.05 0.68 -6.67
C GLN A 181 6.64 0.20 -5.35
N PRO A 182 7.77 0.78 -4.91
CA PRO A 182 8.57 0.14 -3.89
C PRO A 182 7.85 0.13 -2.55
N LEU A 183 6.92 1.06 -2.35
CA LEU A 183 6.09 1.15 -1.16
C LEU A 183 5.14 -0.04 -1.01
N PHE A 184 4.72 -0.71 -2.10
CA PHE A 184 3.97 -1.96 -2.01
C PHE A 184 4.82 -3.06 -1.36
N PHE A 185 6.05 -3.23 -1.85
CA PHE A 185 6.96 -4.26 -1.34
C PHE A 185 7.43 -3.95 0.07
N PHE A 186 7.68 -2.68 0.38
CA PHE A 186 7.96 -2.22 1.74
C PHE A 186 6.79 -2.54 2.68
N HIS A 187 5.56 -2.21 2.28
CA HIS A 187 4.37 -2.50 3.07
C HIS A 187 4.22 -4.01 3.31
N HIS A 188 4.36 -4.83 2.27
CA HIS A 188 4.21 -6.28 2.37
C HIS A 188 5.39 -6.96 3.08
N ALA A 189 6.59 -6.39 3.05
CA ALA A 189 7.70 -6.84 3.89
C ALA A 189 7.41 -6.60 5.38
N ASN A 190 6.75 -5.50 5.71
CA ASN A 190 6.31 -5.23 7.08
C ASN A 190 5.12 -6.13 7.49
N MET A 191 4.23 -6.49 6.55
CA MET A 191 3.20 -7.52 6.78
C MET A 191 3.83 -8.90 7.07
N ASP A 192 4.85 -9.29 6.30
CA ASP A 192 5.60 -10.54 6.52
C ASP A 192 6.30 -10.54 7.88
N ARG A 193 6.87 -9.41 8.29
CA ARG A 193 7.43 -9.24 9.65
C ARG A 193 6.38 -9.48 10.73
N ILE A 194 5.18 -8.92 10.60
CA ILE A 194 4.08 -9.13 11.57
C ILE A 194 3.66 -10.61 11.58
N TRP A 195 3.52 -11.23 10.41
CA TRP A 195 3.19 -12.64 10.28
C TRP A 195 4.25 -13.55 10.91
N LYS A 196 5.53 -13.32 10.62
CA LYS A 196 6.66 -14.02 11.23
C LYS A 196 6.67 -13.86 12.75
N THR A 197 6.37 -12.66 13.24
CA THR A 197 6.26 -12.39 14.68
C THR A 197 5.15 -13.23 15.29
N TRP A 198 3.97 -13.25 14.67
CA TRP A 198 2.84 -14.09 15.10
C TRP A 198 3.19 -15.59 15.09
N GLN A 199 3.81 -16.09 14.03
CA GLN A 199 4.26 -17.49 13.95
C GLN A 199 5.25 -17.84 15.07
N SER A 200 6.10 -16.91 15.48
CA SER A 200 7.09 -17.13 16.55
C SER A 200 6.50 -17.20 17.96
N GLN A 201 5.26 -16.75 18.17
CA GLN A 201 4.63 -16.67 19.50
C GLN A 201 4.04 -18.00 20.00
N GLY A 202 4.02 -19.10 19.23
CA GLY A 202 3.46 -20.36 19.73
C GLY A 202 3.76 -21.65 18.95
N ILE A 203 4.05 -22.73 19.70
CA ILE A 203 4.40 -24.10 19.26
C ILE A 203 3.24 -24.84 18.53
N ARG A 204 2.06 -24.23 18.39
CA ARG A 204 0.91 -24.78 17.62
C ARG A 204 0.65 -24.07 16.30
N HIS A 205 1.44 -23.05 15.95
CA HIS A 205 1.34 -22.29 14.71
C HIS A 205 2.27 -22.96 13.70
N SER A 206 1.83 -24.06 13.08
CA SER A 206 2.64 -24.69 12.04
C SER A 206 2.84 -23.71 10.88
N ALA A 207 4.06 -23.66 10.31
CA ALA A 207 4.34 -22.96 9.06
C ALA A 207 3.46 -23.45 7.87
N SER A 208 2.74 -24.57 8.05
CA SER A 208 1.76 -25.12 7.10
C SER A 208 0.29 -24.78 7.41
N GLN A 209 0.01 -23.92 8.39
CA GLN A 209 -1.37 -23.49 8.67
C GLN A 209 -1.90 -22.60 7.54
N CYS A 210 -2.77 -23.17 6.73
CA CYS A 210 -3.59 -22.45 5.76
C CYS A 210 -5.06 -22.66 6.14
N SER A 211 -5.81 -21.59 6.42
CA SER A 211 -7.27 -21.66 6.46
C SER A 211 -7.83 -21.23 5.11
N ARG A 212 -8.70 -22.03 4.51
CA ARG A 212 -9.59 -21.55 3.44
C ARG A 212 -10.84 -20.98 4.09
N ALA A 213 -11.42 -19.96 3.46
CA ALA A 213 -12.79 -19.58 3.77
C ALA A 213 -13.70 -20.76 3.39
N ASP A 214 -14.29 -21.42 4.37
CA ASP A 214 -15.49 -22.22 4.11
C ASP A 214 -16.56 -21.24 3.63
N LYS A 215 -16.96 -21.38 2.36
CA LYS A 215 -18.09 -20.64 1.83
C LYS A 215 -19.36 -21.10 2.56
N PRO A 216 -20.24 -20.20 3.00
CA PRO A 216 -21.61 -20.58 3.35
C PRO A 216 -22.36 -21.14 2.14
#